data_AF-A0A3G6ZRA2-F1
#
_entry.id   AF-A0A3G6ZRA2-F1
#
_cell.length_a   1.000
_cell.length_b   1.000
_cell.length_c   1.000
_cell.angle_alpha   90.00
_cell.angle_beta   90.00
_cell.angle_gamma   90.00
#
_symmetry.space_group_name_H-M   'P 1'
#
loop_
_entity.id
_entity.type
_entity.pdbx_description
1 polymer ?
#
loop_
_entity_poly.entity_id
_entity_poly.type
_entity_poly.pdbx_seq_one_letter_code
_entity_poly.pdbx_strand_id
1 'polypeptide(L)'
;MMYVRPSFATQTFRDRDGRVIDYGNRWHGSPPDVVKGVRLRPVDASCAALTFIFHDHPGVHVHAGLLHDFAYPVCGCDACDSTWEHEANELERLVRAVVNGHYREAISFREGDPWLAFAFESPDGRSSGEFRAQGMSREDAQTALDALQSISGPWSAWPPASTVM
;
A
#
# COMPACT_ATOMS: atom_id res chain seq x y z
N MET A 1 -17.31 16.16 7.30
CA MET A 1 -16.62 16.96 6.26
C MET A 1 -16.18 15.98 5.18
N MET A 2 -16.69 16.11 3.95
CA MET A 2 -16.23 15.27 2.84
C MET A 2 -14.86 15.79 2.41
N TYR A 3 -13.86 14.92 2.28
CA TYR A 3 -12.59 15.31 1.70
C TYR A 3 -12.82 15.70 0.23
N VAL A 4 -12.34 16.88 -0.14
CA VAL A 4 -12.32 17.32 -1.54
C VAL A 4 -10.89 17.12 -2.04
N ARG A 5 -10.73 16.28 -3.07
CA ARG A 5 -9.42 16.00 -3.66
C ARG A 5 -8.87 17.28 -4.31
N PRO A 6 -7.66 17.73 -3.97
CA PRO A 6 -7.03 18.84 -4.66
C PRO A 6 -6.81 18.48 -6.14
N SER A 7 -7.06 19.42 -7.05
CA SER A 7 -6.67 19.26 -8.45
C SER A 7 -5.17 19.51 -8.59
N PHE A 8 -4.43 18.52 -9.08
CA PHE A 8 -3.02 18.67 -9.44
C PHE A 8 -2.91 18.78 -10.95
N ALA A 9 -1.98 19.60 -11.45
CA ALA A 9 -1.67 19.65 -12.87
C ALA A 9 -1.03 18.32 -13.30
N THR A 10 -1.49 17.75 -14.41
CA THR A 10 -0.84 16.57 -15.00
C THR A 10 0.61 16.91 -15.31
N GLN A 11 1.54 16.20 -14.67
CA GLN A 11 2.96 16.43 -14.82
C GLN A 11 3.54 15.43 -15.82
N THR A 12 4.36 15.91 -16.77
CA THR A 12 5.08 15.04 -17.70
C THR A 12 6.36 14.54 -17.03
N PHE A 13 6.44 13.24 -16.78
CA PHE A 13 7.63 12.60 -16.26
C PHE A 13 8.57 12.23 -17.40
N ARG A 14 9.88 12.35 -17.15
CA ARG A 14 10.93 12.03 -18.10
C ARG A 14 11.94 11.11 -17.43
N ASP A 15 12.53 10.19 -18.17
CA ASP A 15 13.61 9.35 -17.65
C ASP A 15 14.97 10.08 -17.65
N ARG A 16 16.00 9.36 -17.22
CA ARG A 16 17.40 9.75 -17.27
C ARG A 16 17.89 10.23 -18.64
N ASP A 17 17.31 9.73 -19.74
CA ASP A 17 17.65 10.15 -21.10
C ASP A 17 16.77 11.32 -21.61
N GLY A 18 15.87 11.86 -20.78
CA GLY A 18 15.00 13.00 -21.11
C GLY A 18 13.77 12.65 -21.96
N ARG A 19 13.54 11.36 -22.24
CA ARG A 19 12.35 10.89 -22.96
C ARG A 19 11.14 10.91 -22.04
N VAL A 20 10.00 11.35 -22.57
CA VAL A 20 8.73 11.27 -21.84
C VAL A 20 8.47 9.81 -21.46
N ILE A 21 8.16 9.58 -20.21
CA ILE A 21 7.67 8.30 -19.72
C ILE A 21 6.15 8.38 -19.82
N ASP A 22 5.60 7.80 -20.89
CA ASP A 22 4.17 7.59 -20.95
C ASP A 22 3.76 6.57 -19.90
N TYR A 23 2.63 6.83 -19.25
CA TYR A 23 2.09 5.94 -18.24
C TYR A 23 1.87 4.54 -18.85
N GLY A 24 2.31 3.48 -18.16
CA GLY A 24 2.27 2.08 -18.63
C GLY A 24 3.37 1.68 -19.63
N ASN A 25 3.97 2.60 -20.38
CA ASN A 25 4.73 2.26 -21.59
C ASN A 25 6.26 2.12 -21.42
N ARG A 26 6.76 1.41 -20.38
CA ARG A 26 8.23 1.30 -20.26
C ARG A 26 8.90 0.07 -19.62
N TRP A 27 8.24 -0.85 -18.92
CA TRP A 27 8.97 -1.61 -17.90
C TRP A 27 9.43 -3.02 -18.34
N HIS A 28 10.71 -3.12 -18.72
CA HIS A 28 11.50 -4.36 -18.79
C HIS A 28 12.65 -4.34 -17.75
N GLY A 29 12.64 -5.27 -16.78
CA GLY A 29 13.83 -5.71 -16.02
C GLY A 29 14.20 -4.96 -14.73
N SER A 30 14.45 -5.75 -13.66
CA SER A 30 14.89 -5.44 -12.28
C SER A 30 14.05 -4.46 -11.44
N PRO A 31 13.90 -4.72 -10.13
CA PRO A 31 13.15 -3.83 -9.24
C PRO A 31 13.84 -2.46 -9.14
N PRO A 32 13.08 -1.36 -9.14
CA PRO A 32 13.63 -0.01 -9.12
C PRO A 32 14.24 0.36 -7.76
N ASP A 33 15.26 1.22 -7.76
CA ASP A 33 15.96 1.63 -6.55
C ASP A 33 15.08 2.54 -5.68
N VAL A 34 15.14 2.38 -4.36
CA VAL A 34 14.40 3.24 -3.42
C VAL A 34 15.08 4.60 -3.30
N VAL A 35 14.34 5.67 -3.59
CA VAL A 35 14.81 7.06 -3.49
C VAL A 35 14.37 7.72 -2.18
N LYS A 36 13.15 7.41 -1.70
CA LYS A 36 12.61 8.02 -0.48
C LYS A 36 11.59 7.11 0.21
N GLY A 37 11.67 7.02 1.53
CA GLY A 37 10.65 6.41 2.38
C GLY A 37 10.00 7.44 3.31
N VAL A 38 8.68 7.43 3.42
CA VAL A 38 7.92 8.25 4.37
C VAL A 38 7.02 7.35 5.19
N ARG A 39 7.30 7.22 6.49
CA ARG A 39 6.47 6.43 7.42
C ARG A 39 5.58 7.33 8.27
N LEU A 40 4.28 7.10 8.18
CA LEU A 40 3.26 7.68 9.02
C LEU A 40 2.85 6.64 10.07
N ARG A 41 3.12 6.94 11.34
CA ARG A 41 2.81 6.05 12.47
C ARG A 41 1.88 6.76 13.44
N PRO A 42 0.64 6.27 13.62
CA PRO A 42 -0.24 6.74 14.69
C PRO A 42 0.37 6.52 16.06
N VAL A 43 -0.06 7.33 17.04
CA VAL A 43 0.37 7.16 18.45
C VAL A 43 -0.17 5.86 19.03
N ASP A 44 -1.38 5.47 18.63
CA ASP A 44 -2.01 4.22 19.01
C ASP A 44 -1.48 3.06 18.16
N ALA A 45 -0.87 2.07 18.81
CA ALA A 45 -0.28 0.89 18.16
C ALA A 45 -1.33 -0.08 17.59
N SER A 46 -2.61 0.07 17.95
CA SER A 46 -3.71 -0.68 17.34
C SER A 46 -4.13 -0.15 15.96
N CYS A 47 -3.52 0.95 15.50
CA CYS A 47 -3.74 1.52 14.18
C CYS A 47 -2.66 1.08 13.20
N ALA A 48 -3.04 0.69 11.97
CA ALA A 48 -2.07 0.30 10.95
C ALA A 48 -1.23 1.51 10.53
N ALA A 49 0.10 1.38 10.57
CA ALA A 49 0.99 2.39 9.99
C ALA A 49 0.91 2.37 8.46
N LEU A 50 1.27 3.49 7.83
CA LEU A 50 1.44 3.59 6.38
C LEU A 50 2.87 4.02 6.06
N THR A 51 3.58 3.27 5.23
CA THR A 51 4.90 3.66 4.73
C THR A 51 4.85 3.80 3.22
N PHE A 52 5.04 5.03 2.73
CA PHE A 52 5.14 5.33 1.31
C PHE A 52 6.60 5.21 0.87
N ILE A 53 6.85 4.37 -0.11
CA ILE A 53 8.15 4.16 -0.72
C ILE A 53 8.10 4.70 -2.14
N PHE A 54 8.97 5.65 -2.42
CA PHE A 54 9.17 6.26 -3.72
C PHE A 54 10.46 5.71 -4.32
N HIS A 55 10.37 5.27 -5.56
CA HIS A 55 11.51 4.72 -6.30
C HIS A 55 12.06 5.75 -7.30
N ASP A 56 13.20 5.44 -7.91
CA ASP A 56 13.78 6.19 -9.04
C ASP A 56 13.01 5.98 -10.36
N HIS A 57 11.95 5.19 -10.28
CA HIS A 57 10.99 4.83 -11.30
C HIS A 57 9.60 5.37 -10.92
N PRO A 58 8.82 5.99 -11.85
CA PRO A 58 7.44 6.41 -11.57
C PRO A 58 6.52 5.27 -11.10
N GLY A 59 6.36 5.22 -9.78
CA GLY A 59 5.48 4.33 -9.04
C GLY A 59 5.61 4.60 -7.55
N VAL A 60 4.60 4.22 -6.77
CA VAL A 60 4.62 4.31 -5.32
C VAL A 60 4.26 2.95 -4.74
N HIS A 61 5.10 2.47 -3.83
CA HIS A 61 4.75 1.33 -2.98
C HIS A 61 4.24 1.85 -1.63
N VAL A 62 3.19 1.22 -1.11
CA VAL A 62 2.63 1.55 0.20
C VAL A 62 2.60 0.30 1.04
N HIS A 63 3.47 0.26 2.04
CA HIS A 63 3.40 -0.73 3.11
C HIS A 63 2.31 -0.33 4.10
N ALA A 64 1.31 -1.18 4.29
CA ALA A 64 0.23 -0.97 5.25
C ALA A 64 0.28 -2.01 6.38
N GLY A 65 0.14 -1.54 7.62
CA GLY A 65 0.12 -2.42 8.78
C GLY A 65 1.47 -3.09 9.01
N LEU A 66 1.46 -4.42 9.04
CA LEU A 66 2.64 -5.26 9.30
C LEU A 66 3.10 -6.08 8.10
N LEU A 67 2.23 -6.36 7.13
CA LEU A 67 2.50 -7.42 6.14
C LEU A 67 2.48 -6.97 4.69
N HIS A 68 1.57 -6.07 4.30
CA HIS A 68 1.23 -5.93 2.90
C HIS A 68 1.86 -4.69 2.25
N ASP A 69 2.58 -4.92 1.15
CA ASP A 69 3.08 -3.89 0.24
C ASP A 69 2.16 -3.78 -0.98
N PHE A 70 1.44 -2.67 -1.10
CA PHE A 70 0.63 -2.34 -2.26
C PHE A 70 1.47 -1.56 -3.28
N ALA A 71 1.43 -1.94 -4.55
CA ALA A 71 2.12 -1.23 -5.62
C ALA A 71 1.15 -0.44 -6.49
N TYR A 72 1.51 0.78 -6.84
CA TYR A 72 0.76 1.66 -7.73
C TYR A 72 1.70 2.22 -8.80
N PRO A 73 1.66 1.72 -10.06
CA PRO A 73 0.75 0.69 -10.56
C PRO A 73 1.03 -0.72 -10.03
N VAL A 74 -0.01 -1.56 -10.00
CA VAL A 74 0.11 -2.99 -9.64
C VAL A 74 0.97 -3.75 -10.67
N CYS A 75 0.92 -3.34 -11.93
CA CYS A 75 1.69 -3.92 -13.01
C CYS A 75 2.35 -2.83 -13.86
N GLY A 76 3.66 -2.98 -14.08
CA GLY A 76 4.42 -2.14 -14.99
C GLY A 76 4.47 -2.66 -16.44
N CYS A 77 3.65 -3.61 -16.86
CA CYS A 77 3.69 -3.97 -18.28
C CYS A 77 3.06 -2.89 -19.16
N ASP A 78 3.56 -2.78 -20.37
CA ASP A 78 2.98 -1.99 -21.48
C ASP A 78 1.62 -2.53 -21.95
N ALA A 79 1.26 -3.74 -21.52
CA ALA A 79 -0.05 -4.35 -21.74
C ALA A 79 -1.09 -3.99 -20.66
N CYS A 80 -0.73 -3.20 -19.64
CA CYS A 80 -1.68 -2.77 -18.61
C CYS A 80 -2.37 -1.47 -19.02
N ASP A 81 -3.69 -1.52 -19.20
CA ASP A 81 -4.52 -0.35 -19.55
C ASP A 81 -4.87 0.54 -18.35
N SER A 82 -4.15 0.42 -17.21
CA SER A 82 -4.37 1.32 -16.08
C SER A 82 -4.05 2.76 -16.49
N THR A 83 -4.64 3.74 -15.81
CA THR A 83 -4.25 5.15 -15.96
C THR A 83 -3.70 5.67 -14.64
N TRP A 84 -2.89 6.71 -14.68
CA TRP A 84 -2.36 7.31 -13.44
C TRP A 84 -3.49 7.83 -12.54
N GLU A 85 -4.61 8.31 -13.12
CA GLU A 85 -5.79 8.73 -12.36
C GLU A 85 -6.42 7.55 -11.61
N HIS A 86 -6.55 6.40 -12.29
CA HIS A 86 -7.09 5.19 -11.69
C HIS A 86 -6.23 4.72 -10.52
N GLU A 87 -4.91 4.58 -10.72
CA GLU A 87 -4.01 4.15 -9.64
C GLU A 87 -3.97 5.16 -8.49
N ALA A 88 -4.01 6.46 -8.78
CA ALA A 88 -4.05 7.49 -7.75
C ALA A 88 -5.37 7.45 -6.96
N ASN A 89 -6.48 7.03 -7.58
CA ASN A 89 -7.76 6.80 -6.89
C ASN A 89 -7.69 5.55 -6.02
N GLU A 90 -7.11 4.45 -6.51
CA GLU A 90 -6.96 3.21 -5.73
C GLU A 90 -6.00 3.39 -4.54
N LEU A 91 -4.92 4.16 -4.73
CA LEU A 91 -4.03 4.59 -3.64
C LEU A 91 -4.80 5.41 -2.59
N GLU A 92 -5.60 6.40 -3.03
CA GLU A 92 -6.41 7.20 -2.11
C GLU A 92 -7.41 6.33 -1.34
N ARG A 93 -8.05 5.38 -2.04
CA ARG A 93 -9.01 4.44 -1.47
C ARG A 93 -8.37 3.56 -0.39
N LEU A 94 -7.17 3.01 -0.64
CA LEU A 94 -6.40 2.26 0.35
C LEU A 94 -6.08 3.12 1.57
N VAL A 95 -5.49 4.30 1.37
CA VAL A 95 -5.09 5.20 2.46
C VAL A 95 -6.29 5.56 3.33
N ARG A 96 -7.43 5.89 2.71
CA ARG A 96 -8.69 6.15 3.43
C ARG A 96 -9.17 4.94 4.23
N ALA A 97 -9.14 3.75 3.65
CA ALA A 97 -9.60 2.57 4.36
C ALA A 97 -8.73 2.28 5.58
N VAL A 98 -7.40 2.42 5.47
CA VAL A 98 -6.48 2.28 6.60
C VAL A 98 -6.73 3.33 7.68
N VAL A 99 -6.79 4.62 7.30
CA VAL A 99 -7.01 5.72 8.24
C VAL A 99 -8.35 5.62 8.96
N ASN A 100 -9.40 5.11 8.31
CA ASN A 100 -10.73 4.96 8.91
C ASN A 100 -10.95 3.61 9.62
N GLY A 101 -9.92 2.76 9.74
CA GLY A 101 -10.04 1.46 10.44
C GLY A 101 -10.84 0.41 9.68
N HIS A 102 -10.86 0.51 8.35
CA HIS A 102 -11.52 -0.42 7.43
C HIS A 102 -10.51 -1.33 6.71
N TYR A 103 -9.29 -1.46 7.25
CA TYR A 103 -8.25 -2.33 6.74
C TYR A 103 -8.02 -3.51 7.69
N ARG A 104 -7.86 -4.71 7.12
CA ARG A 104 -7.49 -5.92 7.85
C ARG A 104 -6.45 -6.72 7.08
N GLU A 105 -5.58 -7.37 7.83
CA GLU A 105 -4.60 -8.32 7.31
C GLU A 105 -4.59 -9.57 8.19
N ALA A 106 -4.17 -10.69 7.62
CA ALA A 106 -4.11 -11.95 8.32
C ALA A 106 -2.99 -12.83 7.77
N ILE A 107 -2.49 -13.72 8.63
CA ILE A 107 -1.59 -14.81 8.26
C ILE A 107 -2.30 -16.12 8.50
N SER A 108 -2.14 -17.04 7.54
CA SER A 108 -2.50 -18.45 7.71
C SER A 108 -1.34 -19.33 7.28
N PHE A 109 -1.36 -20.59 7.69
CA PHE A 109 -0.38 -21.59 7.27
C PHE A 109 -1.08 -22.67 6.45
N ARG A 110 -0.59 -22.94 5.24
CA ARG A 110 -1.06 -24.03 4.37
C ARG A 110 0.12 -24.93 4.08
N GLU A 111 0.02 -26.19 4.48
CA GLU A 111 1.13 -27.17 4.33
C GLU A 111 2.45 -26.68 4.96
N GLY A 112 2.36 -25.82 5.98
CA GLY A 112 3.52 -25.23 6.67
C GLY A 112 4.02 -23.92 6.06
N ASP A 113 3.58 -23.56 4.86
CA ASP A 113 3.93 -22.30 4.20
C ASP A 113 3.05 -21.13 4.69
N PRO A 114 3.62 -19.95 4.95
CA PRO A 114 2.85 -18.75 5.29
C PRO A 114 2.11 -18.17 4.09
N TRP A 115 0.85 -17.82 4.32
CA TRP A 115 -0.04 -17.13 3.38
C TRP A 115 -0.54 -15.84 4.01
N LEU A 116 -0.42 -14.74 3.28
CA LEU A 116 -0.88 -13.42 3.70
C LEU A 116 -2.20 -13.14 3.02
N ALA A 117 -3.14 -12.61 3.77
CA ALA A 117 -4.38 -12.08 3.26
C ALA A 117 -4.53 -10.62 3.67
N PHE A 118 -5.12 -9.82 2.78
CA PHE A 118 -5.57 -8.48 3.11
C PHE A 118 -7.00 -8.29 2.66
N ALA A 119 -7.70 -7.37 3.30
CA ALA A 119 -8.93 -6.81 2.77
C ALA A 119 -9.15 -5.39 3.27
N PHE A 120 -9.78 -4.58 2.44
CA PHE A 120 -10.24 -3.27 2.84
C PHE A 120 -11.55 -2.89 2.19
N GLU A 121 -12.30 -2.07 2.91
CA GLU A 121 -13.62 -1.61 2.53
C GLU A 121 -13.63 -0.09 2.36
N SER A 122 -14.37 0.36 1.37
CA SER A 122 -14.59 1.76 1.06
C SER A 122 -16.02 1.94 0.53
N PRO A 123 -16.53 3.17 0.44
CA PRO A 123 -17.84 3.43 -0.16
C PRO A 123 -17.98 2.86 -1.59
N ASP A 124 -16.88 2.84 -2.34
CA ASP A 124 -16.84 2.35 -3.73
C ASP A 124 -16.65 0.82 -3.83
N GLY A 125 -16.78 0.10 -2.71
CA GLY A 125 -16.76 -1.36 -2.64
C GLY A 125 -15.64 -1.94 -1.77
N ARG A 126 -15.37 -3.24 -1.95
CA ARG A 126 -14.37 -4.01 -1.20
C ARG A 126 -13.25 -4.50 -2.10
N SER A 127 -12.02 -4.45 -1.60
CA SER A 127 -10.86 -5.11 -2.22
C SER A 127 -10.29 -6.13 -1.24
N SER A 128 -9.80 -7.25 -1.76
CA SER A 128 -9.18 -8.30 -0.95
C SER A 128 -8.28 -9.16 -1.82
N GLY A 129 -7.22 -9.69 -1.22
CA GLY A 129 -6.31 -10.61 -1.89
C GLY A 129 -5.68 -11.56 -0.90
N GLU A 130 -5.21 -12.69 -1.42
CA GLU A 130 -4.51 -13.70 -0.66
C GLU A 130 -3.39 -14.30 -1.53
N PHE A 131 -2.21 -14.44 -0.96
CA PHE A 131 -1.03 -14.93 -1.67
C PHE A 131 -0.03 -15.55 -0.70
N ARG A 132 0.83 -16.43 -1.24
CA ARG A 132 1.93 -17.04 -0.48
C ARG A 132 2.97 -15.96 -0.15
N ALA A 133 3.44 -15.93 1.09
CA ALA A 133 4.47 -14.98 1.54
C ALA A 133 5.87 -15.42 1.01
N GLN A 134 6.16 -15.10 -0.25
CA GLN A 134 7.44 -15.47 -0.85
C GLN A 134 8.61 -14.82 -0.09
N GLY A 135 9.57 -15.63 0.36
CA GLY A 135 10.76 -15.15 1.07
C GLY A 135 10.55 -14.85 2.57
N MET A 136 9.34 -15.00 3.10
CA MET A 136 9.08 -14.87 4.54
C MET A 136 9.37 -16.19 5.25
N SER A 137 10.18 -16.16 6.31
CA SER A 137 10.43 -17.35 7.11
C SER A 137 9.20 -17.71 7.97
N ARG A 138 9.10 -18.96 8.40
CA ARG A 138 8.03 -19.40 9.31
C ARG A 138 8.08 -18.70 10.67
N GLU A 139 9.27 -18.36 11.14
CA GLU A 139 9.48 -17.64 12.40
C GLU A 139 9.02 -16.19 12.32
N ASP A 140 9.36 -15.49 11.22
CA ASP A 140 8.88 -14.13 10.96
C ASP A 140 7.36 -14.11 10.82
N ALA A 141 6.80 -15.08 10.10
CA ALA A 141 5.35 -15.22 9.95
C ALA A 141 4.66 -15.48 11.30
N GLN A 142 5.25 -16.30 12.18
CA GLN A 142 4.68 -16.53 13.51
C GLN A 142 4.76 -15.26 14.38
N THR A 143 5.88 -14.54 14.34
CA THR A 143 6.06 -13.28 15.07
C THR A 143 5.01 -12.25 14.65
N ALA A 144 4.76 -12.14 13.34
CA ALA A 144 3.75 -11.23 12.82
C ALA A 144 2.32 -11.70 13.14
N LEU A 145 2.05 -13.00 13.16
CA LEU A 145 0.77 -13.56 13.60
C LEU A 145 0.50 -13.21 15.07
N ASP A 146 1.48 -13.40 15.95
CA ASP A 146 1.36 -13.08 17.37
C ASP A 146 1.10 -11.58 17.58
N ALA A 147 1.79 -10.72 16.81
CA ALA A 147 1.55 -9.28 16.82
C ALA A 147 0.13 -8.93 16.36
N LEU A 148 -0.38 -9.54 15.29
CA LEU A 148 -1.75 -9.32 14.82
C LEU A 148 -2.80 -9.84 15.81
N GLN A 149 -2.56 -10.97 16.48
CA GLN A 149 -3.46 -11.50 17.50
C GLN A 149 -3.52 -10.63 18.76
N SER A 150 -2.47 -9.86 19.04
CA SER A 150 -2.45 -8.88 20.14
C SER A 150 -3.35 -7.66 19.87
N ILE A 151 -3.69 -7.42 18.60
CA ILE A 151 -4.60 -6.37 18.17
C ILE A 151 -5.99 -6.99 18.10
N SER A 152 -6.90 -6.54 18.95
CA SER A 152 -8.25 -7.09 19.10
C SER A 152 -9.13 -6.79 17.87
N GLY A 153 -8.95 -7.52 16.76
CA GLY A 153 -9.77 -7.40 15.55
C GLY A 153 -9.09 -6.64 14.40
N PRO A 154 -9.85 -5.99 13.48
CA PRO A 154 -9.25 -5.20 12.41
C PRO A 154 -8.45 -4.03 12.99
N TRP A 155 -7.55 -3.47 12.17
CA TRP A 155 -6.81 -2.27 12.56
C TRP A 155 -7.77 -1.14 12.91
N SER A 156 -7.52 -0.47 14.03
CA SER A 156 -8.33 0.65 14.50
C SER A 156 -8.20 1.87 13.59
N ALA A 157 -9.23 2.72 13.60
CA ALA A 157 -9.19 4.01 12.94
C ALA A 157 -8.14 4.91 13.58
N TRP A 158 -7.43 5.67 12.76
CA TRP A 158 -6.43 6.61 13.25
C TRP A 158 -7.10 7.70 14.08
N PRO A 159 -6.52 8.07 15.23
CA PRO A 159 -7.02 9.18 16.00
C PRO A 159 -6.92 10.47 15.17
N PRO A 160 -7.85 11.43 15.35
CA PRO A 160 -7.72 12.72 14.71
C PRO A 160 -6.40 13.38 15.11
N ALA A 161 -5.80 14.14 14.19
CA ALA A 161 -4.59 14.88 14.50
C ALA A 161 -4.85 15.77 15.73
N SER A 162 -4.13 15.50 16.82
CA SER A 162 -4.15 16.39 17.97
C SER A 162 -3.56 17.70 17.51
N THR A 163 -4.38 18.75 17.44
CA THR A 163 -3.86 20.10 17.20
C THR A 163 -3.01 20.45 18.41
N VAL A 164 -1.69 20.44 18.23
CA VAL A 164 -0.78 21.04 19.19
C VAL A 164 -1.05 22.54 19.11
N MET A 165 -1.80 23.06 20.09
CA MET A 165 -1.84 24.50 20.40
C MET A 165 -0.50 24.94 20.97
#